data_AF-A0A7H8S9F4-F1
#
_entry.id   AF-A0A7H8S9F4-F1
#
_cell.length_a   1.000
_cell.length_b   1.000
_cell.length_c   1.000
_cell.angle_alpha   90.00
_cell.angle_beta   90.00
_cell.angle_gamma   90.00
#
_symmetry.space_group_name_H-M   'P 1'
#
loop_
_entity.id
_entity.type
_entity.pdbx_description
1 polymer ?
#
loop_
_entity_poly.entity_id
_entity_poly.type
_entity_poly.pdbx_seq_one_letter_code
_entity_poly.pdbx_strand_id
1 'polypeptide(L)'
;MTTWMIYLSECIGMICESHITFERIHPFADGNGRVGRLIINYLLIKNAIAPLIIEKDEKERYIYFLATQETEGFTKFVEQKVETEQKRLDTFKINKQKTEN
;
A
#
# COMPACT_ATOMS: atom_id res chain seq x y z
N MET A 1 5.89 20.07 11.00
CA MET A 1 5.85 18.59 11.08
C MET A 1 4.46 18.03 10.71
N THR A 2 3.37 18.71 11.05
CA THR A 2 1.98 18.29 10.75
C THR A 2 1.59 18.31 9.28
N THR A 3 1.99 19.31 8.49
CA THR A 3 1.58 19.43 7.07
C THR A 3 2.06 18.27 6.20
N TRP A 4 3.29 17.78 6.42
CA TRP A 4 3.84 16.63 5.68
C TRP A 4 3.13 15.32 6.00
N MET A 5 2.72 15.12 7.26
CA MET A 5 1.95 13.94 7.66
C MET A 5 0.55 13.95 7.04
N ILE A 6 -0.09 15.12 7.00
CA ILE A 6 -1.39 15.30 6.33
C ILE A 6 -1.26 14.98 4.84
N TYR A 7 -0.26 15.57 4.18
CA TYR A 7 -0.01 15.34 2.75
C TYR A 7 0.24 13.86 2.42
N LEU A 8 1.01 13.16 3.26
CA LEU A 8 1.28 11.73 3.07
C LEU A 8 -0.01 10.90 3.19
N SER A 9 -0.83 11.18 4.20
CA SER A 9 -2.12 10.50 4.39
C SER A 9 -3.08 10.74 3.23
N GLU A 10 -3.19 11.99 2.76
CA GLU A 10 -3.99 12.34 1.58
C GLU A 10 -3.49 11.62 0.32
N CYS A 11 -2.17 11.56 0.11
CA CYS A 11 -1.58 10.85 -1.02
C CYS A 11 -1.91 9.35 -1.00
N ILE A 12 -1.78 8.69 0.16
CA ILE A 12 -2.14 7.28 0.32
C ILE A 12 -3.65 7.08 0.09
N GLY A 13 -4.48 8.01 0.57
CA GLY A 13 -5.93 7.99 0.34
C GLY A 13 -6.30 8.01 -1.14
N MET A 14 -5.71 8.93 -1.91
CA MET A 14 -5.94 9.01 -3.38
C MET A 14 -5.49 7.73 -4.10
N ILE A 15 -4.35 7.16 -3.68
CA ILE A 15 -3.84 5.91 -4.23
C ILE A 15 -4.81 4.75 -3.93
N CYS A 16 -5.35 4.69 -2.71
CA CYS A 16 -6.32 3.66 -2.29
C CYS A 16 -7.66 3.78 -3.05
N GLU A 17 -8.17 5.00 -3.24
CA GLU A 17 -9.38 5.26 -4.01
C GLU A 17 -9.22 4.84 -5.48
N SER A 18 -8.07 5.14 -6.07
CA SER A 18 -7.73 4.69 -7.43
C SER A 18 -7.70 3.16 -7.54
N HIS A 19 -7.16 2.47 -6.52
CA HIS A 19 -7.10 1.01 -6.50
C HIS A 19 -8.50 0.37 -6.38
N ILE A 20 -9.34 0.88 -5.47
CA ILE A 20 -10.75 0.45 -5.35
C ILE A 20 -11.49 0.65 -6.67
N THR A 21 -11.28 1.81 -7.31
CA THR A 21 -11.91 2.12 -8.61
C THR A 21 -11.45 1.16 -9.71
N PHE A 22 -10.16 0.85 -9.78
CA PHE A 22 -9.61 -0.11 -10.74
C PHE A 22 -10.21 -1.51 -10.54
N GLU A 23 -10.25 -2.01 -9.30
CA GLU A 23 -10.83 -3.32 -8.99
C GLU A 23 -12.33 -3.39 -9.30
N ARG A 24 -13.04 -2.27 -9.13
CA ARG A 24 -14.46 -2.13 -9.48
C ARG A 24 -14.72 -2.15 -10.99
N ILE A 25 -13.87 -1.48 -11.78
CA ILE A 25 -13.97 -1.48 -13.24
C ILE A 25 -13.64 -2.87 -13.80
N HIS A 26 -12.68 -3.56 -13.18
CA HIS A 26 -12.28 -4.93 -13.53
C HIS A 26 -11.99 -5.12 -15.04
N PRO A 27 -11.07 -4.32 -15.63
CA PRO A 27 -10.97 -4.15 -17.09
C PRO A 27 -10.39 -5.35 -17.84
N PHE A 28 -9.76 -6.30 -17.17
CA PHE A 28 -9.12 -7.47 -17.80
C PHE A 28 -9.93 -8.74 -17.57
N ALA A 29 -9.77 -9.73 -18.46
CA ALA A 29 -10.46 -11.03 -18.35
C ALA A 29 -9.98 -11.86 -17.14
N ASP A 30 -8.70 -11.75 -16.78
CA ASP A 30 -8.09 -12.33 -15.57
C ASP A 30 -6.95 -11.42 -15.11
N GLY A 31 -6.58 -11.53 -13.84
CA GLY A 31 -5.38 -10.91 -13.29
C GLY A 31 -5.59 -9.51 -12.73
N ASN A 32 -6.83 -8.99 -12.70
CA ASN A 32 -7.13 -7.67 -12.13
C ASN A 32 -6.53 -7.50 -10.74
N GLY A 33 -6.77 -8.43 -9.81
CA GLY A 33 -6.17 -8.38 -8.48
C GLY A 33 -4.64 -8.29 -8.46
N ARG A 34 -3.95 -8.94 -9.42
CA ARG A 34 -2.48 -8.87 -9.54
C ARG A 34 -2.04 -7.51 -10.10
N VAL A 35 -2.72 -7.03 -11.13
CA VAL A 35 -2.44 -5.75 -11.77
C VAL A 35 -2.76 -4.58 -10.84
N GLY A 36 -3.89 -4.60 -10.13
CA GLY A 36 -4.26 -3.58 -9.15
C GLY A 36 -3.22 -3.48 -8.03
N ARG A 37 -2.80 -4.62 -7.47
CA ARG A 37 -1.70 -4.66 -6.49
C ARG A 37 -0.35 -4.18 -7.05
N LEU A 38 -0.09 -4.35 -8.34
CA LEU A 38 1.10 -3.81 -8.97
C LEU A 38 1.00 -2.29 -9.13
N ILE A 39 -0.16 -1.78 -9.56
CA ILE A 39 -0.42 -0.35 -9.72
C ILE A 39 -0.29 0.40 -8.39
N ILE A 40 -0.95 -0.10 -7.34
CA ILE A 40 -0.88 0.55 -6.02
C ILE A 40 0.55 0.60 -5.50
N ASN A 41 1.32 -0.49 -5.63
CA ASN A 41 2.73 -0.53 -5.25
C ASN A 41 3.60 0.39 -6.10
N TYR A 42 3.36 0.46 -7.41
CA TYR A 42 4.05 1.40 -8.29
C TYR A 42 3.82 2.86 -7.86
N LEU A 43 2.58 3.23 -7.53
CA LEU A 43 2.24 4.58 -7.08
C LEU A 43 2.88 4.91 -5.71
N LEU A 44 2.89 3.97 -4.77
CA LEU A 44 3.56 4.14 -3.47
C LEU A 44 5.07 4.38 -3.67
N ILE A 45 5.74 3.50 -4.41
CA ILE A 45 7.18 3.60 -4.65
C ILE A 45 7.53 4.90 -5.39
N LYS A 46 6.72 5.29 -6.39
CA LYS A 46 6.92 6.54 -7.14
C LYS A 46 6.87 7.78 -6.23
N ASN A 47 6.11 7.72 -5.12
CA ASN A 47 6.02 8.79 -4.13
C ASN A 47 7.00 8.60 -2.95
N ALA A 48 8.01 7.73 -3.08
CA ALA A 48 8.98 7.39 -2.04
C ALA A 48 8.32 6.82 -0.75
N ILE A 49 7.20 6.11 -0.92
CA ILE A 49 6.48 5.42 0.14
C ILE A 49 6.83 3.93 0.06
N ALA A 50 7.00 3.27 1.21
CA ALA A 50 7.25 1.84 1.27
C ALA A 50 6.13 1.05 0.55
N PRO A 51 6.44 -0.09 -0.09
CA PRO A 51 5.43 -0.87 -0.78
C PRO A 51 4.42 -1.49 0.19
N LEU A 52 3.21 -1.71 -0.30
CA LEU A 52 2.16 -2.43 0.39
C LEU A 52 2.37 -3.95 0.25
N ILE A 53 2.70 -4.58 1.38
CA ILE A 53 2.72 -6.04 1.53
C ILE A 53 1.48 -6.47 2.30
N ILE A 54 0.66 -7.32 1.69
CA ILE A 54 -0.56 -7.88 2.32
C ILE A 54 -0.25 -9.31 2.72
N GLU A 55 -0.28 -9.60 4.01
CA GLU A 55 0.02 -10.93 4.54
C GLU A 55 -1.17 -11.89 4.33
N LYS A 56 -0.92 -13.20 4.38
CA LYS A 56 -1.91 -14.22 4.00
C LYS A 56 -3.16 -14.16 4.89
N ASP A 57 -2.97 -13.91 6.17
CA ASP A 57 -3.99 -13.75 7.21
C ASP A 57 -4.77 -12.43 7.10
N GLU A 58 -4.20 -11.41 6.47
CA GLU A 58 -4.87 -10.12 6.24
C GLU A 58 -5.67 -10.07 4.92
N LYS A 59 -5.56 -11.12 4.09
CA LYS A 59 -6.21 -11.19 2.78
C LYS A 59 -7.71 -10.95 2.85
N GLU A 60 -8.38 -11.52 3.86
CA GLU A 60 -9.83 -11.37 4.04
C GLU A 60 -10.21 -9.92 4.30
N ARG A 61 -9.43 -9.23 5.14
CA ARG A 61 -9.63 -7.81 5.45
C ARG A 61 -9.41 -6.93 4.24
N TYR A 62 -8.37 -7.20 3.45
CA TYR A 62 -8.15 -6.51 2.18
C TYR A 62 -9.33 -6.69 1.22
N ILE A 63 -9.81 -7.93 1.03
CA ILE A 63 -10.97 -8.22 0.17
C ILE A 63 -12.22 -7.51 0.68
N TYR A 64 -12.43 -7.47 2.00
CA TYR A 64 -13.56 -6.77 2.62
C TYR A 64 -13.60 -5.29 2.22
N PHE A 65 -12.47 -4.58 2.26
CA PHE A 65 -12.42 -3.18 1.86
C PHE A 65 -12.77 -2.97 0.38
N LEU A 66 -12.27 -3.84 -0.50
CA LEU A 66 -12.59 -3.77 -1.93
C LEU A 66 -14.06 -4.06 -2.20
N ALA A 67 -14.63 -5.09 -1.55
CA ALA A 67 -16.01 -5.50 -1.73
C ALA A 67 -17.00 -4.45 -1.20
N THR A 68 -16.66 -3.77 -0.10
CA THR A 68 -17.50 -2.75 0.52
C THR A 68 -17.21 -1.32 0.02
N GLN A 69 -16.20 -1.15 -0.84
CA GLN A 69 -15.71 0.15 -1.31
C GLN A 69 -15.38 1.11 -0.15
N GLU A 70 -14.87 0.55 0.95
CA GLU A 70 -14.61 1.29 2.18
C GLU A 70 -13.20 1.90 2.12
N THR A 71 -13.11 3.10 1.55
CA THR A 71 -11.85 3.78 1.25
C THR A 71 -11.11 4.25 2.50
N GLU A 72 -11.81 4.73 3.54
CA GLU A 72 -11.16 5.34 4.70
C GLU A 72 -10.42 4.29 5.54
N GLY A 73 -11.07 3.18 5.87
CA GLY A 73 -10.44 2.07 6.57
C GLY A 73 -9.43 1.32 5.72
N PHE A 74 -9.60 1.26 4.39
CA PHE A 74 -8.52 0.77 3.52
C PHE A 74 -7.28 1.67 3.59
N THR A 75 -7.46 2.99 3.57
CA THR A 75 -6.36 3.96 3.69
C THR A 75 -5.61 3.78 5.00
N LYS A 76 -6.34 3.71 6.13
CA LYS A 76 -5.75 3.46 7.45
C LYS A 76 -5.02 2.12 7.52
N PHE A 77 -5.57 1.08 6.88
CA PHE A 77 -4.91 -0.21 6.78
C PHE A 77 -3.60 -0.12 5.99
N VAL A 78 -3.60 0.56 4.83
CA VAL A 78 -2.38 0.74 4.02
C VAL A 78 -1.33 1.56 4.76
N GLU A 79 -1.70 2.64 5.45
CA GLU A 79 -0.79 3.43 6.29
C GLU A 79 -0.06 2.55 7.33
N GLN A 80 -0.80 1.69 8.04
CA GLN A 80 -0.22 0.77 9.03
C GLN A 80 0.75 -0.24 8.39
N LYS A 81 0.40 -0.80 7.23
CA LYS A 81 1.26 -1.74 6.51
C LYS A 81 2.52 -1.08 5.97
N VAL A 82 2.39 0.11 5.39
CA VAL A 82 3.49 0.93 4.89
C VAL A 82 4.45 1.28 6.03
N GLU A 83 3.96 1.68 7.20
CA GLU A 83 4.81 1.97 8.36
C GLU A 83 5.60 0.74 8.81
N THR A 84 4.92 -0.43 8.84
CA THR A 84 5.55 -1.71 9.17
C THR A 84 6.64 -2.07 8.17
N GLU A 85 6.38 -1.90 6.87
CA GLU A 85 7.33 -2.20 5.81
C GLU A 85 8.51 -1.22 5.82
N GLN A 86 8.26 0.06 6.11
CA GLN A 86 9.33 1.05 6.28
C GLN A 86 10.33 0.63 7.37
N LYS A 87 9.82 0.15 8.52
CA LYS A 87 10.68 -0.37 9.61
C LYS A 87 11.50 -1.59 9.17
N ARG A 88 10.92 -2.48 8.35
CA ARG A 88 11.63 -3.63 7.78
C ARG A 88 12.75 -3.19 6.83
N LEU A 89 12.47 -2.22 5.95
CA LEU A 89 13.46 -1.65 5.03
C LEU A 89 14.62 -0.98 5.77
N ASP A 90 14.33 -0.23 6.83
CA ASP A 90 15.37 0.45 7.60
C ASP A 90 16.25 -0.55 8.37
N THR A 91 15.65 -1.61 8.92
CA THR A 91 16.40 -2.72 9.51
C THR A 91 17.32 -3.41 8.48
N PHE A 92 16.81 -3.63 7.26
CA PHE A 92 17.58 -4.23 6.17
C PHE A 92 18.80 -3.38 5.77
N LYS A 93 18.63 -2.05 5.67
CA LYS A 93 19.73 -1.11 5.38
C LYS A 93 20.84 -1.16 6.42
N ILE A 94 20.48 -1.19 7.71
CA ILE A 94 21.44 -1.26 8.83
C ILE A 94 22.28 -2.54 8.75
N ASN A 95 21.62 -3.68 8.50
CA ASN A 95 22.32 -4.96 8.42
C ASN A 95 23.26 -5.05 7.22
N LYS A 96 22.85 -4.49 6.08
CA LYS A 96 23.71 -4.41 4.89
C LYS A 96 25.00 -3.62 5.18
N GLN A 97 24.89 -2.46 5.82
CA GLN A 97 26.06 -1.63 6.20
C GLN A 97 27.00 -2.34 7.18
N LYS A 98 26.50 -3.17 8.09
CA LYS A 98 27.32 -3.98 9.01
C LYS A 98 28.07 -5.11 8.31
N THR A 99 27.57 -5.58 7.16
CA THR A 99 28.17 -6.71 6.43
C THR A 99 29.25 -6.22 5.44
N GLU A 100 29.24 -4.93 5.11
CA GLU A 100 30.19 -4.28 4.19
C GLU A 100 31.37 -3.60 4.92
N ASN A 101 31.36 -3.56 6.25
CA ASN A 101 32.46 -3.11 7.12
C ASN A 101 33.17 -4.30 7.77
#